data_AF-A0A9F5MYA9-F1
#
_entry.id   AF-A0A9F5MYA9-F1
#
_cell.length_a   1.000
_cell.length_b   1.000
_cell.length_c   1.000
_cell.angle_alpha   90.00
_cell.angle_beta   90.00
_cell.angle_gamma   90.00
#
_symmetry.space_group_name_H-M   'P 1'
#
loop_
_entity.id
_entity.type
_entity.pdbx_description
1 polymer ?
#
loop_
_entity_poly.entity_id
_entity_poly.type
_entity_poly.pdbx_seq_one_letter_code
_entity_poly.pdbx_strand_id
1 'polypeptide(L)'
;MYIITNLGASNGCKVSKNRQLQETQKKKTRAPAYRNAERPRQLKRALRAALLTRRTTVKETEERARRHLLPGSKMIRKLRPSILSLLLLFLQLVPLSSASLKNELSNAEDTKEALQWNITWCRTSLPSFQYKAECGTRPLMDESTVGSRIIGGHDAELGAWPWQVSLQIHYSDGAYRHICAGALINNNSVLTAAHCIKNYVNPNMWKAVVGLHHLYKHLPYTTVYHVKYIIIHSDFEFGTFENDVALFRLTQLVKYNGYVQPICLPDAAHFQINKHKNPCYISGWGSTKEKGKGKHILQEAQVDIIPLQICNSYDWYAGTVSLNMICAGSESGHVDSCQGDSGGPLVCYFPDANKYYLIGITSSGFGCGRPKFPGLYVRTASYRNWIYSYISNKTNTAFLET
;
A
#
# COMPACT_ATOMS: atom_id res chain seq x y z
N MET A 1 42.58 44.51 39.01
CA MET A 1 43.34 43.28 38.70
C MET A 1 42.36 42.27 38.13
N TYR A 2 42.52 41.73 36.92
CA TYR A 2 43.52 42.00 35.87
C TYR A 2 42.82 42.27 34.53
N ILE A 3 43.50 42.97 33.62
CA ILE A 3 43.13 43.17 32.20
C ILE A 3 44.34 42.74 31.36
N ILE A 4 44.10 42.14 30.19
CA ILE A 4 44.95 42.05 28.95
C ILE A 4 44.39 40.88 28.09
N THR A 5 43.44 41.13 27.16
CA THR A 5 43.59 41.34 25.68
C THR A 5 43.76 40.06 24.83
N ASN A 6 43.34 39.96 23.57
CA ASN A 6 42.28 40.61 22.74
C ASN A 6 42.18 39.85 21.37
N LEU A 7 41.35 40.32 20.43
CA LEU A 7 41.11 39.82 19.04
C LEU A 7 40.27 38.52 18.98
N GLY A 8 39.17 38.39 18.20
CA GLY A 8 38.52 39.30 17.24
C GLY A 8 38.97 39.04 15.78
N ALA A 9 38.12 39.00 14.76
CA ALA A 9 36.65 39.04 14.64
C ALA A 9 36.26 38.30 13.32
N SER A 10 35.03 38.10 12.87
CA SER A 10 33.69 38.66 13.16
C SER A 10 32.62 37.51 12.98
N ASN A 11 31.33 37.63 12.62
CA ASN A 11 30.46 38.70 12.11
C ASN A 11 28.96 38.38 12.40
N GLY A 12 28.05 39.34 12.22
CA GLY A 12 26.61 39.14 12.28
C GLY A 12 25.84 40.47 12.30
N CYS A 13 24.80 40.62 11.47
CA CYS A 13 24.09 41.90 11.30
C CYS A 13 22.56 41.78 11.42
N LYS A 14 21.93 42.79 12.03
CA LYS A 14 20.49 42.84 12.33
C LYS A 14 19.74 43.57 11.21
N VAL A 15 18.52 43.14 10.89
CA VAL A 15 17.61 43.93 10.04
C VAL A 15 16.70 44.79 10.92
N SER A 16 16.72 46.11 10.69
CA SER A 16 15.87 47.07 11.40
C SER A 16 14.45 47.11 10.84
N LYS A 17 13.44 47.17 11.72
CA LYS A 17 12.09 47.61 11.34
C LYS A 17 12.12 49.13 11.09
N ASN A 18 11.64 49.56 9.93
CA ASN A 18 11.32 50.98 9.71
C ASN A 18 9.81 51.20 9.95
N ARG A 19 9.42 52.31 10.58
CA ARG A 19 8.04 52.53 11.07
C ARG A 19 7.63 54.00 11.04
N GLN A 20 7.20 54.47 9.87
CA GLN A 20 6.36 55.67 9.65
C GLN A 20 5.80 55.55 8.20
N LEU A 21 4.62 56.08 7.87
CA LEU A 21 3.69 56.87 8.67
C LEU A 21 2.40 56.08 9.00
N GLN A 22 1.71 56.49 10.07
CA GLN A 22 0.30 56.16 10.30
C GLN A 22 -0.55 57.35 9.87
N GLU A 23 -1.36 57.21 8.82
CA GLU A 23 -2.53 58.06 8.60
C GLU A 23 -3.58 57.35 7.73
N THR A 24 -4.85 57.78 7.81
CA THR A 24 -6.03 57.18 7.15
C THR A 24 -6.59 55.84 7.68
N GLN A 25 -6.74 55.71 9.02
CA GLN A 25 -7.84 54.88 9.55
C GLN A 25 -9.04 55.73 9.98
N LYS A 26 -9.97 55.99 9.04
CA LYS A 26 -11.39 56.27 9.34
C LYS A 26 -12.28 56.21 8.08
N LYS A 27 -13.46 55.60 8.24
CA LYS A 27 -14.61 55.49 7.29
C LYS A 27 -14.52 54.42 6.17
N LYS A 28 -15.69 53.79 5.95
CA LYS A 28 -16.11 52.80 4.91
C LYS A 28 -15.68 51.34 5.19
N THR A 29 -16.51 50.41 5.68
CA THR A 29 -17.88 49.91 5.31
C THR A 29 -17.95 49.04 4.04
N ARG A 30 -18.21 47.74 4.23
CA ARG A 30 -18.68 46.72 3.27
C ARG A 30 -17.95 46.58 1.91
N ALA A 31 -17.26 45.45 1.74
CA ALA A 31 -16.93 44.81 0.46
C ALA A 31 -17.15 43.28 0.57
N PRO A 32 -17.36 42.52 -0.53
CA PRO A 32 -18.07 41.23 -0.48
C PRO A 32 -17.20 39.96 -0.56
N ALA A 33 -17.81 38.81 -0.28
CA ALA A 33 -17.20 37.49 -0.35
C ALA A 33 -16.89 37.02 -1.79
N TYR A 34 -15.70 36.46 -2.01
CA TYR A 34 -15.24 35.96 -3.31
C TYR A 34 -15.51 34.45 -3.47
N ARG A 35 -16.20 34.04 -4.55
CA ARG A 35 -16.60 32.64 -4.79
C ARG A 35 -15.51 31.85 -5.50
N ASN A 36 -14.95 30.82 -4.85
CA ASN A 36 -13.92 29.97 -5.46
C ASN A 36 -14.50 28.71 -6.16
N ALA A 37 -15.56 28.89 -6.97
CA ALA A 37 -16.42 27.80 -7.46
C ALA A 37 -16.42 27.56 -8.99
N GLU A 38 -15.73 28.39 -9.78
CA GLU A 38 -15.91 28.39 -11.25
C GLU A 38 -14.85 27.62 -12.04
N ARG A 39 -13.63 27.45 -11.51
CA ARG A 39 -12.54 26.72 -12.18
C ARG A 39 -12.94 25.29 -12.62
N PRO A 40 -13.67 24.48 -11.80
CA PRO A 40 -14.12 23.14 -12.23
C PRO A 40 -15.16 23.15 -13.35
N ARG A 41 -15.90 24.25 -13.54
CA ARG A 41 -16.96 24.39 -14.56
C ARG A 41 -16.39 24.77 -15.92
N GLN A 42 -15.37 25.64 -15.95
CA GLN A 42 -14.69 26.02 -17.20
C GLN A 42 -13.92 24.84 -17.81
N LEU A 43 -13.15 24.08 -17.00
CA LEU A 43 -12.40 22.92 -17.48
C LEU A 43 -13.32 21.83 -18.11
N LYS A 44 -14.48 21.56 -17.47
CA LYS A 44 -15.48 20.61 -18.02
C LYS A 44 -16.16 21.11 -19.31
N ARG A 45 -16.24 22.42 -19.54
CA ARG A 45 -16.71 23.00 -20.81
C ARG A 45 -15.65 22.86 -21.92
N ALA A 46 -14.38 23.18 -21.63
CA ALA A 46 -13.28 23.03 -22.58
C ALA A 46 -13.11 21.58 -23.07
N LEU A 47 -13.14 20.60 -22.16
CA LEU A 47 -13.09 19.17 -22.51
C LEU A 47 -14.26 18.72 -23.39
N ARG A 48 -15.49 19.21 -23.13
CA ARG A 48 -16.65 18.91 -24.01
C ARG A 48 -16.50 19.53 -25.39
N ALA A 49 -15.99 20.76 -25.50
CA ALA A 49 -15.74 21.41 -26.78
C ALA A 49 -14.71 20.63 -27.62
N ALA A 50 -13.56 20.28 -27.05
CA ALA A 50 -12.52 19.51 -27.73
C ALA A 50 -13.01 18.13 -28.22
N LEU A 51 -13.85 17.44 -27.44
CA LEU A 51 -14.47 16.16 -27.82
C LEU A 51 -15.53 16.30 -28.93
N LEU A 52 -16.17 17.47 -29.06
CA LEU A 52 -17.09 17.78 -30.17
C LEU A 52 -16.31 18.07 -31.45
N THR A 53 -15.30 18.96 -31.41
CA THR A 53 -14.48 19.29 -32.59
C THR A 53 -13.73 18.06 -33.13
N ARG A 54 -13.29 17.14 -32.25
CA ARG A 54 -12.69 15.85 -32.65
C ARG A 54 -13.71 14.85 -33.25
N ARG A 55 -15.02 15.05 -33.04
CA ARG A 55 -16.08 14.23 -33.67
C ARG A 55 -16.57 14.79 -35.00
N THR A 56 -16.56 16.10 -35.21
CA THR A 56 -16.92 16.71 -36.52
C THR A 56 -15.85 16.41 -37.55
N THR A 57 -14.58 16.70 -37.23
CA THR A 57 -13.42 16.46 -38.11
C THR A 57 -13.28 15.01 -38.58
N VAL A 58 -13.60 14.02 -37.73
CA VAL A 58 -13.64 12.60 -38.11
C VAL A 58 -14.79 12.28 -39.08
N LYS A 59 -15.97 12.88 -38.89
CA LYS A 59 -17.09 12.72 -39.84
C LYS A 59 -16.82 13.39 -41.19
N GLU A 60 -16.28 14.61 -41.16
CA GLU A 60 -15.96 15.39 -42.37
C GLU A 60 -14.89 14.68 -43.22
N THR A 61 -13.90 14.05 -42.59
CA THR A 61 -12.90 13.25 -43.31
C THR A 61 -13.48 11.95 -43.87
N GLU A 62 -14.34 11.23 -43.14
CA GLU A 62 -15.04 10.06 -43.67
C GLU A 62 -15.96 10.40 -44.85
N GLU A 63 -16.69 11.51 -44.76
CA GLU A 63 -17.63 11.98 -45.78
C GLU A 63 -16.94 12.66 -46.97
N ARG A 64 -15.67 13.08 -46.83
CA ARG A 64 -14.79 13.47 -47.95
C ARG A 64 -14.19 12.25 -48.65
N ALA A 65 -13.77 11.23 -47.90
CA ALA A 65 -13.29 9.96 -48.48
C ALA A 65 -14.36 9.27 -49.35
N ARG A 66 -15.62 9.25 -48.89
CA ARG A 66 -16.76 8.70 -49.65
C ARG A 66 -17.04 9.43 -50.98
N ARG A 67 -16.57 10.66 -51.17
CA ARG A 67 -16.82 11.49 -52.37
C ARG A 67 -15.77 11.36 -53.48
N HIS A 68 -14.66 10.66 -53.25
CA HIS A 68 -13.57 10.51 -54.24
C HIS A 68 -13.41 9.08 -54.81
N LEU A 69 -14.37 8.17 -54.57
CA LEU A 69 -14.37 6.82 -55.15
C LEU A 69 -15.15 6.80 -56.48
N LEU A 70 -14.42 6.69 -57.61
CA LEU A 70 -15.00 6.58 -58.95
C LEU A 70 -15.70 5.21 -59.18
N PRO A 71 -16.72 5.15 -60.06
CA PRO A 71 -17.59 3.97 -60.20
C PRO A 71 -16.93 2.86 -61.04
N GLY A 72 -16.00 2.09 -60.44
CA GLY A 72 -15.07 1.26 -61.22
C GLY A 72 -14.66 -0.12 -60.69
N SER A 73 -15.34 -0.76 -59.73
CA SER A 73 -15.13 -2.20 -59.46
C SER A 73 -16.27 -2.86 -58.66
N LYS A 74 -16.77 -4.03 -59.12
CA LYS A 74 -17.86 -4.78 -58.46
C LYS A 74 -17.42 -5.65 -57.26
N MET A 75 -16.17 -5.52 -56.80
CA MET A 75 -15.56 -6.45 -55.83
C MET A 75 -15.45 -5.93 -54.38
N ILE A 76 -15.88 -4.69 -54.09
CA ILE A 76 -15.80 -4.08 -52.74
C ILE A 76 -17.20 -3.77 -52.19
N ARG A 77 -18.03 -4.81 -51.98
CA ARG A 77 -19.35 -4.71 -51.32
C ARG A 77 -19.65 -5.76 -50.25
N LYS A 78 -18.65 -6.55 -49.81
CA LYS A 78 -18.79 -7.57 -48.74
C LYS A 78 -17.70 -7.56 -47.66
N LEU A 79 -16.88 -6.50 -47.56
CA LEU A 79 -15.93 -6.32 -46.46
C LEU A 79 -16.62 -5.63 -45.26
N ARG A 80 -16.45 -6.16 -44.05
CA ARG A 80 -16.95 -5.54 -42.81
C ARG A 80 -16.11 -4.30 -42.46
N PRO A 81 -16.71 -3.23 -41.89
CA PRO A 81 -16.06 -1.92 -41.74
C PRO A 81 -14.77 -1.95 -40.90
N SER A 82 -14.65 -2.89 -39.95
CA SER A 82 -13.45 -3.06 -39.12
C SER A 82 -12.18 -3.44 -39.90
N ILE A 83 -12.29 -4.02 -41.10
CA ILE A 83 -11.13 -4.41 -41.93
C ILE A 83 -10.61 -3.20 -42.73
N LEU A 84 -11.51 -2.30 -43.17
CA LEU A 84 -11.14 -1.13 -43.95
C LEU A 84 -10.30 -0.12 -43.13
N SER A 85 -10.58 0.00 -41.83
CA SER A 85 -9.78 0.83 -40.92
C SER A 85 -8.35 0.32 -40.71
N LEU A 86 -8.11 -1.00 -40.74
CA LEU A 86 -6.74 -1.55 -40.65
C LEU A 86 -5.95 -1.30 -41.95
N LEU A 87 -6.57 -1.48 -43.11
CA LEU A 87 -5.92 -1.25 -44.41
C LEU A 87 -5.49 0.22 -44.61
N LEU A 88 -6.29 1.18 -44.13
CA LEU A 88 -5.92 2.60 -44.18
C LEU A 88 -4.81 2.98 -43.19
N LEU A 89 -4.66 2.27 -42.08
CA LEU A 89 -3.58 2.47 -41.11
C LEU A 89 -2.22 1.98 -41.61
N PHE A 90 -2.19 0.97 -42.49
CA PHE A 90 -0.95 0.42 -43.06
C PHE A 90 -0.36 1.24 -44.23
N LEU A 91 -1.08 2.23 -44.75
CA LEU A 91 -0.67 3.02 -45.93
C LEU A 91 0.00 4.37 -45.60
N GLN A 92 0.30 4.66 -44.32
CA GLN A 92 0.91 5.93 -43.90
C GLN A 92 2.45 5.88 -43.70
N LEU A 93 3.14 4.92 -44.33
CA LEU A 93 4.60 4.78 -44.26
C LEU A 93 5.28 4.93 -45.63
N VAL A 94 5.15 6.12 -46.23
CA VAL A 94 6.02 6.60 -47.32
C VAL A 94 6.40 8.05 -47.00
N PRO A 95 7.69 8.42 -46.93
CA PRO A 95 8.11 9.79 -46.68
C PRO A 95 7.92 10.64 -47.95
N LEU A 96 7.14 11.72 -47.87
CA LEU A 96 7.02 12.70 -48.94
C LEU A 96 7.92 13.91 -48.69
N SER A 97 8.52 14.39 -49.78
CA SER A 97 9.63 15.32 -49.78
C SER A 97 9.22 16.78 -49.55
N SER A 98 10.22 17.58 -49.22
CA SER A 98 10.15 19.04 -49.14
C SER A 98 9.68 19.69 -50.46
N ALA A 99 8.53 20.38 -50.47
CA ALA A 99 8.24 21.55 -51.34
C ALA A 99 6.84 22.18 -51.14
N SER A 100 6.36 22.40 -49.90
CA SER A 100 5.11 23.17 -49.71
C SER A 100 4.99 23.86 -48.33
N LEU A 101 5.96 24.71 -48.00
CA LEU A 101 5.82 25.69 -46.90
C LEU A 101 6.68 26.95 -47.13
N LYS A 102 6.69 27.46 -48.36
CA LYS A 102 7.28 28.76 -48.72
C LYS A 102 6.22 29.60 -49.44
N ASN A 103 5.45 30.36 -48.66
CA ASN A 103 4.73 31.60 -49.03
C ASN A 103 3.68 31.95 -47.95
N GLU A 104 4.12 32.43 -46.78
CA GLU A 104 3.31 33.29 -45.87
C GLU A 104 4.14 33.84 -44.68
N LEU A 105 5.39 34.25 -44.92
CA LEU A 105 6.27 34.81 -43.87
C LEU A 105 7.31 35.80 -44.43
N SER A 106 6.87 36.66 -45.34
CA SER A 106 7.63 37.79 -45.88
C SER A 106 6.96 39.11 -45.48
N ASN A 107 7.16 39.49 -44.21
CA ASN A 107 6.97 40.83 -43.63
C ASN A 107 7.46 40.76 -42.17
N ALA A 108 8.78 40.80 -42.00
CA ALA A 108 9.45 40.59 -40.71
C ALA A 108 10.66 41.53 -40.53
N GLU A 109 10.51 42.78 -40.95
CA GLU A 109 11.45 43.87 -40.71
C GLU A 109 10.74 45.05 -40.05
N ASP A 110 10.46 44.92 -38.74
CA ASP A 110 10.66 46.06 -37.82
C ASP A 110 10.69 45.62 -36.34
N THR A 111 11.23 46.48 -35.49
CA THR A 111 11.38 46.30 -34.02
C THR A 111 12.21 45.10 -33.55
N LYS A 112 13.52 45.34 -33.36
CA LYS A 112 14.33 44.57 -32.40
C LYS A 112 13.97 45.04 -30.99
N GLU A 113 13.70 44.11 -30.05
CA GLU A 113 14.36 44.02 -28.74
C GLU A 113 13.76 42.95 -27.80
N ALA A 114 14.58 42.50 -26.85
CA ALA A 114 14.23 41.80 -25.60
C ALA A 114 13.11 40.73 -25.60
N LEU A 115 13.50 39.45 -25.65
CA LEU A 115 13.39 38.55 -24.48
C LEU A 115 14.11 37.20 -24.69
N GLN A 116 15.34 37.08 -24.19
CA GLN A 116 16.15 35.86 -24.22
C GLN A 116 15.64 34.84 -23.18
N TRP A 117 14.65 34.00 -23.54
CA TRP A 117 14.29 32.83 -22.75
C TRP A 117 15.04 31.57 -23.21
N ASN A 118 16.19 31.32 -22.59
CA ASN A 118 16.88 30.04 -22.73
C ASN A 118 16.00 28.92 -22.14
N ILE A 119 15.36 28.11 -23.00
CA ILE A 119 14.65 26.89 -22.58
C ILE A 119 15.67 25.80 -22.28
N THR A 120 16.37 25.95 -21.15
CA THR A 120 17.17 24.88 -20.56
C THR A 120 16.21 23.76 -20.16
N TRP A 121 16.27 22.63 -20.87
CA TRP A 121 15.50 21.44 -20.50
C TRP A 121 15.98 20.90 -19.16
N CYS A 122 15.33 21.34 -18.08
CA CYS A 122 15.44 20.69 -16.78
C CYS A 122 14.94 19.24 -16.90
N ARG A 123 15.86 18.32 -17.20
CA ARG A 123 15.74 16.91 -16.80
C ARG A 123 15.79 16.84 -15.28
N THR A 124 14.72 17.29 -14.62
CA THR A 124 14.37 16.77 -13.31
C THR A 124 14.06 15.29 -13.51
N SER A 125 15.07 14.45 -13.30
CA SER A 125 14.82 13.08 -12.87
C SER A 125 13.83 13.19 -11.70
N LEU A 126 12.68 12.52 -11.83
CA LEU A 126 11.80 12.34 -10.67
C LEU A 126 12.68 11.75 -9.56
N PRO A 127 12.79 12.39 -8.39
CA PRO A 127 13.64 11.87 -7.34
C PRO A 127 13.15 10.46 -7.03
N SER A 128 14.02 9.47 -7.22
CA SER A 128 13.72 8.09 -6.86
C SER A 128 13.56 8.06 -5.35
N PHE A 129 12.33 8.19 -4.88
CA PHE A 129 12.01 8.24 -3.46
C PHE A 129 12.28 6.87 -2.87
N GLN A 130 13.54 6.68 -2.47
CA GLN A 130 14.05 5.45 -1.90
C GLN A 130 13.48 5.35 -0.49
N TYR A 131 12.31 4.71 -0.38
CA TYR A 131 11.61 4.45 0.87
C TYR A 131 12.61 3.86 1.88
N LYS A 132 12.99 4.71 2.85
CA LYS A 132 13.85 4.29 3.95
C LYS A 132 13.12 3.22 4.74
N ALA A 133 13.84 2.18 5.16
CA ALA A 133 13.26 1.00 5.78
C ALA A 133 12.71 1.30 7.19
N GLU A 134 11.49 1.84 7.26
CA GLU A 134 10.80 2.17 8.52
C GLU A 134 9.56 1.31 8.70
N CYS A 135 9.64 0.41 9.68
CA CYS A 135 8.56 -0.52 10.00
C CYS A 135 7.31 0.19 10.51
N GLY A 136 6.16 -0.48 10.37
CA GLY A 136 4.91 -0.07 10.98
C GLY A 136 4.30 1.20 10.37
N THR A 137 4.69 1.57 9.15
CA THR A 137 4.19 2.74 8.42
C THR A 137 3.20 2.32 7.32
N ARG A 138 2.18 3.14 7.06
CA ARG A 138 1.17 2.93 6.00
C ARG A 138 1.28 4.06 4.95
N PRO A 139 2.27 4.06 4.04
CA PRO A 139 2.69 5.29 3.33
C PRO A 139 1.70 5.89 2.33
N LEU A 140 0.55 5.23 2.12
CA LEU A 140 -0.54 5.68 1.24
C LEU A 140 -1.81 6.04 2.00
N MET A 141 -1.84 5.85 3.33
CA MET A 141 -2.97 6.16 4.20
C MET A 141 -2.72 7.50 4.91
N ASP A 142 -3.75 8.35 5.02
CA ASP A 142 -3.68 9.57 5.83
C ASP A 142 -4.30 9.30 7.21
N GLU A 143 -3.44 9.01 8.19
CA GLU A 143 -3.84 8.74 9.58
C GLU A 143 -4.63 9.91 10.21
N SER A 144 -4.54 11.13 9.68
CA SER A 144 -5.32 12.28 10.16
C SER A 144 -6.78 12.30 9.68
N THR A 145 -7.13 11.43 8.72
CA THR A 145 -8.47 11.35 8.11
C THR A 145 -9.33 10.19 8.63
N VAL A 146 -8.85 9.42 9.62
CA VAL A 146 -9.53 8.24 10.18
C VAL A 146 -10.73 8.64 11.05
N GLY A 147 -11.80 9.10 10.40
CA GLY A 147 -13.10 9.41 10.99
C GLY A 147 -14.14 8.32 10.72
N SER A 148 -15.09 8.14 11.65
CA SER A 148 -16.12 7.10 11.65
C SER A 148 -15.59 5.66 11.79
N ARG A 149 -15.57 5.17 13.04
CA ARG A 149 -15.31 3.76 13.36
C ARG A 149 -16.29 2.83 12.60
N ILE A 150 -15.77 2.06 11.65
CA ILE A 150 -16.50 0.96 11.00
C ILE A 150 -16.27 -0.33 11.81
N ILE A 151 -17.35 -0.86 12.40
CA ILE A 151 -17.34 -2.14 13.13
C ILE A 151 -17.79 -3.23 12.15
N GLY A 152 -16.92 -4.21 11.90
CA GLY A 152 -17.16 -5.32 10.97
C GLY A 152 -16.18 -5.36 9.80
N GLY A 153 -16.01 -6.57 9.25
CA GLY A 153 -15.12 -6.82 8.11
C GLY A 153 -15.61 -6.15 6.82
N HIS A 154 -14.77 -5.31 6.22
CA HIS A 154 -15.04 -4.59 4.97
C HIS A 154 -13.81 -4.64 4.04
N ASP A 155 -13.99 -4.26 2.78
CA ASP A 155 -12.90 -4.19 1.80
C ASP A 155 -11.86 -3.13 2.22
N ALA A 156 -10.61 -3.55 2.40
CA ALA A 156 -9.49 -2.70 2.80
C ALA A 156 -9.03 -1.76 1.68
N GLU A 157 -8.49 -0.59 2.01
CA GLU A 157 -7.99 0.33 0.99
C GLU A 157 -6.68 -0.16 0.30
N LEU A 158 -6.41 0.36 -0.91
CA LEU A 158 -5.26 -0.02 -1.72
C LEU A 158 -3.94 0.40 -1.07
N GLY A 159 -3.29 -0.54 -0.39
CA GLY A 159 -2.06 -0.29 0.36
C GLY A 159 -2.27 -0.01 1.85
N ALA A 160 -3.48 -0.23 2.38
CA ALA A 160 -3.77 -0.08 3.82
C ALA A 160 -2.87 -0.96 4.69
N TRP A 161 -2.60 -2.21 4.29
CA TRP A 161 -1.79 -3.16 5.06
C TRP A 161 -0.54 -3.59 4.28
N PRO A 162 0.49 -2.72 4.17
CA PRO A 162 1.63 -2.94 3.25
C PRO A 162 2.58 -4.06 3.71
N TRP A 163 2.40 -4.59 4.92
CA TRP A 163 3.07 -5.79 5.43
C TRP A 163 2.30 -7.09 5.19
N GLN A 164 1.08 -7.01 4.65
CA GLN A 164 0.24 -8.18 4.40
C GLN A 164 0.88 -9.08 3.33
N VAL A 165 1.04 -10.36 3.67
CA VAL A 165 1.54 -11.39 2.77
C VAL A 165 0.44 -12.41 2.52
N SER A 166 0.23 -12.78 1.25
CA SER A 166 -0.51 -13.99 0.89
C SER A 166 0.49 -15.15 0.73
N LEU A 167 0.44 -16.15 1.60
CA LEU A 167 1.19 -17.40 1.44
C LEU A 167 0.36 -18.37 0.59
N GLN A 168 0.92 -18.74 -0.57
CA GLN A 168 0.25 -19.56 -1.58
C GLN A 168 1.04 -20.84 -1.82
N ILE A 169 0.36 -21.98 -1.98
CA ILE A 169 0.98 -23.23 -2.43
C ILE A 169 0.62 -23.54 -3.88
N HIS A 170 1.53 -24.25 -4.56
CA HIS A 170 1.29 -24.89 -5.85
C HIS A 170 0.45 -26.16 -5.67
N TYR A 171 -0.64 -26.29 -6.44
CA TYR A 171 -1.43 -27.52 -6.51
C TYR A 171 -1.07 -28.36 -7.75
N SER A 172 -1.53 -29.61 -7.76
CA SER A 172 -1.34 -30.57 -8.86
C SER A 172 -1.96 -30.14 -10.19
N ASP A 173 -2.89 -29.19 -10.20
CA ASP A 173 -3.50 -28.59 -11.39
C ASP A 173 -2.71 -27.39 -11.94
N GLY A 174 -1.51 -27.12 -11.41
CA GLY A 174 -0.65 -26.01 -11.84
C GLY A 174 -1.01 -24.64 -11.24
N ALA A 175 -2.13 -24.55 -10.49
CA ALA A 175 -2.59 -23.29 -9.92
C ALA A 175 -1.96 -23.03 -8.54
N TYR A 176 -1.55 -21.78 -8.30
CA TYR A 176 -1.24 -21.31 -6.95
C TYR A 176 -2.53 -20.86 -6.25
N ARG A 177 -2.73 -21.31 -5.00
CA ARG A 177 -3.88 -20.92 -4.17
C ARG A 177 -3.41 -20.40 -2.82
N HIS A 178 -4.09 -19.37 -2.33
CA HIS A 178 -3.91 -18.85 -0.97
C HIS A 178 -4.31 -19.91 0.05
N ILE A 179 -3.45 -20.13 1.06
CA ILE A 179 -3.68 -21.06 2.18
C ILE A 179 -3.74 -20.30 3.50
N CYS A 180 -2.78 -19.42 3.71
CA CYS A 180 -2.63 -18.60 4.91
C CYS A 180 -2.14 -17.20 4.55
N ALA A 181 -2.36 -16.26 5.46
CA ALA A 181 -1.71 -14.97 5.45
C ALA A 181 -0.36 -15.01 6.20
N GLY A 182 0.34 -13.88 6.19
CA GLY A 182 1.60 -13.68 6.89
C GLY A 182 1.91 -12.20 7.02
N ALA A 183 2.89 -11.87 7.86
CA ALA A 183 3.37 -10.52 8.12
C ALA A 183 4.82 -10.37 7.66
N LEU A 184 5.10 -9.43 6.77
CA LEU A 184 6.48 -9.08 6.38
C LEU A 184 7.15 -8.33 7.54
N ILE A 185 8.15 -8.93 8.19
CA ILE A 185 8.78 -8.35 9.40
C ILE A 185 10.13 -7.67 9.14
N ASN A 186 10.75 -7.93 7.98
CA ASN A 186 11.95 -7.26 7.48
C ASN A 186 12.04 -7.47 5.95
N ASN A 187 13.21 -7.27 5.34
CA ASN A 187 13.34 -7.35 3.88
C ASN A 187 13.48 -8.78 3.33
N ASN A 188 13.44 -9.84 4.15
CA ASN A 188 13.57 -11.23 3.69
C ASN A 188 12.98 -12.30 4.63
N SER A 189 12.19 -11.92 5.63
CA SER A 189 11.44 -12.81 6.52
C SER A 189 9.97 -12.43 6.57
N VAL A 190 9.11 -13.45 6.45
CA VAL A 190 7.67 -13.37 6.72
C VAL A 190 7.37 -14.22 7.95
N LEU A 191 6.64 -13.65 8.91
CA LEU A 191 6.14 -14.37 10.09
C LEU A 191 4.72 -14.87 9.83
N THR A 192 4.39 -16.08 10.28
CA THR A 192 3.10 -16.74 10.05
C THR A 192 2.85 -17.80 11.13
N ALA A 193 1.72 -18.50 11.06
CA ALA A 193 1.37 -19.55 12.00
C ALA A 193 1.99 -20.90 11.60
N ALA A 194 2.31 -21.76 12.56
CA ALA A 194 2.95 -23.06 12.30
C ALA A 194 1.98 -24.08 11.69
N HIS A 195 0.70 -24.06 12.08
CA HIS A 195 -0.32 -24.97 11.58
C HIS A 195 -0.51 -24.88 10.06
N CYS A 196 -0.24 -23.71 9.46
CA CYS A 196 -0.26 -23.47 8.01
C CYS A 196 0.66 -24.42 7.22
N ILE A 197 1.73 -24.91 7.85
CA ILE A 197 2.78 -25.73 7.21
C ILE A 197 2.54 -27.23 7.42
N LYS A 198 1.59 -27.64 8.29
CA LYS A 198 1.34 -29.04 8.71
C LYS A 198 1.40 -30.06 7.58
N ASN A 199 0.74 -29.75 6.46
CA ASN A 199 0.61 -30.65 5.30
C ASN A 199 1.62 -30.34 4.18
N TYR A 200 2.42 -29.28 4.32
CA TYR A 200 3.13 -28.62 3.22
C TYR A 200 4.56 -28.18 3.61
N VAL A 201 5.34 -29.05 4.25
CA VAL A 201 6.68 -28.73 4.79
C VAL A 201 7.75 -28.32 3.76
N ASN A 202 7.56 -28.64 2.47
CA ASN A 202 8.54 -28.35 1.42
C ASN A 202 8.48 -26.87 0.97
N PRO A 203 9.52 -26.04 1.18
CA PRO A 203 9.51 -24.61 0.86
C PRO A 203 9.32 -24.34 -0.64
N ASN A 204 9.74 -25.25 -1.52
CA ASN A 204 9.64 -25.07 -2.98
C ASN A 204 8.18 -25.04 -3.49
N MET A 205 7.22 -25.55 -2.69
CA MET A 205 5.79 -25.48 -3.01
C MET A 205 5.20 -24.10 -2.71
N TRP A 206 5.84 -23.30 -1.86
CA TRP A 206 5.32 -22.03 -1.34
C TRP A 206 5.82 -20.82 -2.13
N LYS A 207 4.93 -19.83 -2.24
CA LYS A 207 5.23 -18.46 -2.64
C LYS A 207 4.64 -17.47 -1.63
N ALA A 208 5.41 -16.44 -1.32
CA ALA A 208 4.95 -15.27 -0.57
C ALA A 208 4.64 -14.15 -1.56
N VAL A 209 3.40 -13.66 -1.59
CA VAL A 209 2.98 -12.57 -2.47
C VAL A 209 2.72 -11.32 -1.63
N VAL A 210 3.45 -10.24 -1.92
CA VAL A 210 3.42 -8.96 -1.19
C VAL A 210 2.88 -7.85 -2.09
N GLY A 211 2.33 -6.78 -1.51
CA GLY A 211 1.65 -5.74 -2.29
C GLY A 211 0.44 -6.28 -3.07
N LEU A 212 -0.18 -7.35 -2.54
CA LEU A 212 -1.38 -7.98 -3.08
C LEU A 212 -2.59 -7.35 -2.39
N HIS A 213 -3.63 -7.04 -3.17
CA HIS A 213 -4.92 -6.60 -2.65
C HIS A 213 -6.04 -7.54 -3.12
N HIS A 214 -6.04 -7.92 -4.41
CA HIS A 214 -6.99 -8.90 -4.95
C HIS A 214 -6.27 -10.20 -5.35
N LEU A 215 -6.61 -11.34 -4.72
CA LEU A 215 -5.89 -12.63 -4.83
C LEU A 215 -5.50 -13.04 -6.26
N TYR A 216 -6.40 -12.86 -7.22
CA TYR A 216 -6.22 -13.26 -8.62
C TYR A 216 -6.01 -12.09 -9.60
N LYS A 217 -5.71 -10.88 -9.11
CA LYS A 217 -5.47 -9.68 -9.94
C LYS A 217 -4.27 -8.92 -9.39
N HIS A 218 -3.09 -9.33 -9.84
CA HIS A 218 -1.85 -8.63 -9.52
C HIS A 218 -1.82 -7.25 -10.16
N LEU A 219 -1.28 -6.28 -9.45
CA LEU A 219 -1.06 -4.90 -9.90
C LEU A 219 0.45 -4.64 -10.04
N PRO A 220 0.91 -3.53 -10.66
CA PRO A 220 2.34 -3.34 -10.97
C PRO A 220 3.31 -3.32 -9.76
N TYR A 221 2.78 -3.18 -8.55
CA TYR A 221 3.52 -3.25 -7.28
C TYR A 221 3.42 -4.62 -6.57
N THR A 222 2.50 -5.49 -7.00
CA THR A 222 2.33 -6.84 -6.47
C THR A 222 3.53 -7.69 -6.87
N THR A 223 4.29 -8.18 -5.89
CA THR A 223 5.55 -8.91 -6.14
C THR A 223 5.50 -10.30 -5.52
N VAL A 224 6.02 -11.28 -6.25
CA VAL A 224 6.02 -12.71 -5.88
C VAL A 224 7.44 -13.13 -5.47
N TYR A 225 7.58 -13.67 -4.27
CA TYR A 225 8.82 -14.18 -3.72
C TYR A 225 8.73 -15.68 -3.46
N HIS A 226 9.80 -16.41 -3.79
CA HIS A 226 9.94 -17.82 -3.43
C HIS A 226 10.48 -17.97 -2.00
N VAL A 227 10.11 -19.06 -1.34
CA VAL A 227 10.60 -19.40 0.00
C VAL A 227 11.91 -20.19 -0.11
N LYS A 228 12.95 -19.75 0.60
CA LYS A 228 14.27 -20.40 0.66
C LYS A 228 14.27 -21.54 1.68
N TYR A 229 13.69 -21.29 2.85
CA TYR A 229 13.47 -22.28 3.90
C TYR A 229 12.37 -21.80 4.85
N ILE A 230 11.78 -22.74 5.58
CA ILE A 230 10.79 -22.51 6.63
C ILE A 230 11.42 -22.92 7.95
N ILE A 231 11.22 -22.11 8.99
CA ILE A 231 11.51 -22.45 10.39
C ILE A 231 10.17 -22.54 11.10
N ILE A 232 9.92 -23.65 11.78
CA ILE A 232 8.77 -23.84 12.68
C ILE A 232 9.31 -23.82 14.12
N HIS A 233 8.53 -23.34 15.09
CA HIS A 233 8.91 -23.50 16.50
C HIS A 233 9.07 -24.99 16.83
N SER A 234 10.17 -25.38 17.49
CA SER A 234 10.43 -26.79 17.82
C SER A 234 9.33 -27.40 18.67
N ASP A 235 8.79 -26.58 19.58
CA ASP A 235 7.87 -26.99 20.63
C ASP A 235 6.40 -26.74 20.24
N PHE A 236 6.09 -26.67 18.94
CA PHE A 236 4.74 -26.46 18.42
C PHE A 236 3.85 -27.70 18.63
N GLU A 237 2.77 -27.53 19.40
CA GLU A 237 1.81 -28.60 19.69
C GLU A 237 0.52 -28.45 18.86
N PHE A 238 0.20 -29.48 18.07
CA PHE A 238 -0.97 -29.52 17.20
C PHE A 238 -2.30 -29.68 17.94
N GLY A 239 -2.31 -30.25 19.14
CA GLY A 239 -3.51 -30.45 19.95
C GLY A 239 -4.00 -29.17 20.64
N THR A 240 -3.08 -28.28 21.02
CA THR A 240 -3.36 -27.06 21.79
C THR A 240 -3.14 -25.76 21.03
N PHE A 241 -2.44 -25.80 19.89
CA PHE A 241 -1.90 -24.61 19.19
C PHE A 241 -0.92 -23.78 20.04
N GLU A 242 -0.34 -24.38 21.09
CA GLU A 242 0.76 -23.78 21.84
C GLU A 242 2.02 -23.71 20.95
N ASN A 243 2.70 -22.56 20.96
CA ASN A 243 3.85 -22.28 20.09
C ASN A 243 3.57 -22.33 18.56
N ASP A 244 2.35 -21.97 18.13
CA ASP A 244 1.91 -21.94 16.72
C ASP A 244 2.57 -20.85 15.85
N VAL A 245 3.90 -20.71 15.89
CA VAL A 245 4.68 -19.71 15.13
C VAL A 245 5.66 -20.33 14.16
N ALA A 246 5.73 -19.75 12.96
CA ALA A 246 6.69 -20.09 11.92
C ALA A 246 7.25 -18.84 11.21
N LEU A 247 8.45 -18.98 10.67
CA LEU A 247 9.14 -17.94 9.91
C LEU A 247 9.57 -18.47 8.55
N PHE A 248 9.13 -17.80 7.49
CA PHE A 248 9.49 -18.08 6.10
C PHE A 248 10.62 -17.15 5.69
N ARG A 249 11.78 -17.70 5.32
CA ARG A 249 12.88 -16.92 4.73
C ARG A 249 12.69 -16.85 3.22
N LEU A 250 12.75 -15.67 2.64
CA LEU A 250 12.59 -15.46 1.20
C LEU A 250 13.93 -15.66 0.45
N THR A 251 13.87 -16.05 -0.82
CA THR A 251 15.07 -16.26 -1.66
C THR A 251 15.74 -14.95 -2.11
N GLN A 252 15.01 -13.83 -2.09
CA GLN A 252 15.46 -12.52 -2.52
C GLN A 252 15.04 -11.44 -1.53
N LEU A 253 15.70 -10.28 -1.57
CA LEU A 253 15.32 -9.13 -0.75
C LEU A 253 14.06 -8.42 -1.32
N VAL A 254 13.14 -8.08 -0.43
CA VAL A 254 11.92 -7.35 -0.73
C VAL A 254 12.23 -5.88 -0.98
N LYS A 255 11.67 -5.33 -2.07
CA LYS A 255 11.83 -3.91 -2.46
C LYS A 255 10.66 -3.09 -1.92
N TYR A 256 10.91 -2.35 -0.85
CA TYR A 256 9.89 -1.51 -0.22
C TYR A 256 9.39 -0.38 -1.13
N ASN A 257 8.10 -0.07 -1.00
CA ASN A 257 7.40 0.97 -1.75
C ASN A 257 6.10 1.35 -0.99
N GLY A 258 5.24 2.21 -1.54
CA GLY A 258 4.00 2.62 -0.87
C GLY A 258 3.05 1.46 -0.50
N TYR A 259 3.09 0.34 -1.23
CA TYR A 259 2.26 -0.84 -1.03
C TYR A 259 2.99 -2.01 -0.35
N VAL A 260 4.29 -1.86 -0.02
CA VAL A 260 5.13 -2.92 0.55
C VAL A 260 6.08 -2.33 1.59
N GLN A 261 5.84 -2.62 2.86
CA GLN A 261 6.63 -2.17 4.02
C GLN A 261 6.66 -3.28 5.09
N PRO A 262 7.67 -3.31 5.98
CA PRO A 262 7.67 -4.26 7.09
C PRO A 262 6.79 -3.76 8.24
N ILE A 263 6.21 -4.68 9.04
CA ILE A 263 5.56 -4.35 10.32
C ILE A 263 6.61 -4.30 11.45
N CYS A 264 6.41 -3.44 12.46
CA CYS A 264 7.30 -3.45 13.63
C CYS A 264 7.01 -4.65 14.54
N LEU A 265 8.06 -5.24 15.11
CA LEU A 265 7.94 -6.22 16.21
C LEU A 265 7.93 -5.48 17.55
N PRO A 266 7.14 -5.93 18.55
CA PRO A 266 7.07 -5.27 19.84
C PRO A 266 8.37 -5.42 20.65
N ASP A 267 8.67 -4.38 21.42
CA ASP A 267 9.60 -4.40 22.55
C ASP A 267 8.83 -4.43 23.88
N ALA A 268 9.55 -4.43 25.00
CA ALA A 268 8.99 -4.56 26.34
C ALA A 268 8.02 -3.43 26.76
N ALA A 269 8.11 -2.22 26.17
CA ALA A 269 7.19 -1.14 26.46
C ALA A 269 5.84 -1.36 25.76
N HIS A 270 5.88 -1.85 24.53
CA HIS A 270 4.71 -2.07 23.67
C HIS A 270 3.85 -3.29 24.07
N PHE A 271 4.18 -3.99 25.16
CA PHE A 271 3.37 -5.08 25.71
C PHE A 271 2.11 -4.57 26.43
N GLN A 272 2.06 -3.30 26.86
CA GLN A 272 0.93 -2.71 27.60
C GLN A 272 -0.07 -2.02 26.65
N ILE A 273 -0.85 -2.82 25.93
CA ILE A 273 -1.86 -2.32 24.98
C ILE A 273 -3.06 -1.77 25.73
N ASN A 274 -3.37 -0.48 25.55
CA ASN A 274 -4.57 0.14 26.11
C ASN A 274 -5.63 0.31 25.00
N LYS A 275 -6.74 -0.44 25.06
CA LYS A 275 -7.79 -0.41 24.02
C LYS A 275 -8.42 0.96 23.75
N HIS A 276 -8.27 1.93 24.66
CA HIS A 276 -8.75 3.30 24.48
C HIS A 276 -7.72 4.24 23.80
N LYS A 277 -6.46 3.82 23.67
CA LYS A 277 -5.36 4.55 22.99
C LYS A 277 -4.82 3.84 21.76
N ASN A 278 -4.87 2.52 21.75
CA ASN A 278 -4.24 1.65 20.77
C ASN A 278 -5.31 0.88 20.00
N PRO A 279 -5.85 1.43 18.89
CA PRO A 279 -6.78 0.68 18.06
C PRO A 279 -6.04 -0.48 17.38
N CYS A 280 -6.65 -1.66 17.43
CA CYS A 280 -6.10 -2.89 16.87
C CYS A 280 -6.93 -3.38 15.68
N TYR A 281 -6.26 -3.99 14.71
CA TYR A 281 -6.81 -4.37 13.42
C TYR A 281 -6.31 -5.74 12.99
N ILE A 282 -7.15 -6.44 12.24
CA ILE A 282 -6.82 -7.68 11.51
C ILE A 282 -7.06 -7.47 10.02
N SER A 283 -6.25 -8.12 9.19
CA SER A 283 -6.35 -8.02 7.73
C SER A 283 -6.10 -9.37 7.05
N GLY A 284 -6.92 -9.72 6.05
CA GLY A 284 -6.83 -11.03 5.39
C GLY A 284 -7.85 -11.29 4.29
N TRP A 285 -7.82 -12.49 3.71
CA TRP A 285 -8.68 -12.93 2.62
C TRP A 285 -9.63 -14.06 3.03
N GLY A 286 -9.78 -14.30 4.34
CA GLY A 286 -10.62 -15.34 4.89
C GLY A 286 -12.11 -15.08 4.73
N SER A 287 -12.89 -16.03 5.22
CA SER A 287 -14.35 -16.03 5.13
C SER A 287 -14.97 -15.06 6.13
N THR A 288 -15.64 -14.00 5.68
CA THR A 288 -16.30 -13.02 6.58
C THR A 288 -17.56 -13.55 7.31
N LYS A 289 -17.71 -14.88 7.41
CA LYS A 289 -18.69 -15.68 8.16
C LYS A 289 -18.09 -17.07 8.38
N GLU A 290 -18.35 -17.71 9.54
CA GLU A 290 -17.97 -19.11 9.78
C GLU A 290 -18.48 -20.02 8.65
N LYS A 291 -17.62 -20.91 8.12
CA LYS A 291 -17.91 -21.80 6.98
C LYS A 291 -18.33 -21.07 5.68
N GLY A 292 -18.11 -19.75 5.60
CA GLY A 292 -18.28 -18.98 4.38
C GLY A 292 -17.21 -19.30 3.32
N LYS A 293 -17.26 -18.57 2.20
CA LYS A 293 -16.19 -18.55 1.20
C LYS A 293 -15.23 -17.40 1.47
N GLY A 294 -13.93 -17.65 1.32
CA GLY A 294 -12.89 -16.64 1.41
C GLY A 294 -13.08 -15.52 0.38
N LYS A 295 -12.61 -14.32 0.72
CA LYS A 295 -12.75 -13.12 -0.10
C LYS A 295 -11.64 -13.06 -1.14
N HIS A 296 -11.93 -12.43 -2.29
CA HIS A 296 -10.91 -12.17 -3.31
C HIS A 296 -10.21 -10.84 -3.08
N ILE A 297 -10.91 -9.87 -2.51
CA ILE A 297 -10.40 -8.55 -2.08
C ILE A 297 -9.94 -8.67 -0.62
N LEU A 298 -8.82 -8.02 -0.28
CA LEU A 298 -8.31 -7.95 1.09
C LEU A 298 -9.37 -7.30 1.99
N GLN A 299 -9.69 -7.93 3.11
CA GLN A 299 -10.58 -7.37 4.12
C GLN A 299 -9.77 -6.75 5.26
N GLU A 300 -10.38 -5.81 5.98
CA GLU A 300 -9.92 -5.36 7.29
C GLU A 300 -11.08 -5.24 8.29
N ALA A 301 -10.74 -5.34 9.57
CA ALA A 301 -11.65 -5.09 10.69
C ALA A 301 -10.89 -4.53 11.89
N GLN A 302 -11.48 -3.56 12.60
CA GLN A 302 -11.04 -3.16 13.94
C GLN A 302 -11.51 -4.21 14.96
N VAL A 303 -10.63 -4.60 15.89
CA VAL A 303 -10.90 -5.55 16.97
C VAL A 303 -10.44 -5.00 18.32
N ASP A 304 -11.12 -5.41 19.40
CA ASP A 304 -10.66 -5.18 20.77
C ASP A 304 -9.73 -6.32 21.23
N ILE A 305 -8.68 -5.97 21.99
CA ILE A 305 -7.88 -6.94 22.74
C ILE A 305 -8.65 -7.31 24.02
N ILE A 306 -8.92 -8.59 24.21
CA ILE A 306 -9.71 -9.10 25.34
C ILE A 306 -8.74 -9.63 26.42
N PRO A 307 -8.84 -9.16 27.68
CA PRO A 307 -8.00 -9.63 28.78
C PRO A 307 -8.06 -11.15 28.96
N LEU A 308 -6.91 -11.76 29.28
CA LEU A 308 -6.80 -13.22 29.44
C LEU A 308 -7.73 -13.75 30.54
N GLN A 309 -7.95 -12.98 31.61
CA GLN A 309 -8.85 -13.32 32.71
C GLN A 309 -10.33 -13.44 32.27
N ILE A 310 -10.73 -12.69 31.25
CA ILE A 310 -12.08 -12.76 30.65
C ILE A 310 -12.12 -13.90 29.63
N CYS A 311 -11.17 -13.89 28.69
CA CYS A 311 -11.10 -14.87 27.61
C CYS A 311 -10.97 -16.31 28.12
N ASN A 312 -10.24 -16.52 29.21
CA ASN A 312 -9.98 -17.84 29.78
C ASN A 312 -10.96 -18.24 30.89
N SER A 313 -12.05 -17.47 31.09
CA SER A 313 -13.08 -17.78 32.08
C SER A 313 -13.92 -19.02 31.69
N TYR A 314 -14.63 -19.59 32.67
CA TYR A 314 -15.35 -20.87 32.52
C TYR A 314 -16.35 -20.90 31.36
N ASP A 315 -17.07 -19.80 31.16
CA ASP A 315 -18.07 -19.62 30.10
C ASP A 315 -17.48 -19.35 28.70
N TRP A 316 -16.15 -19.26 28.61
CA TRP A 316 -15.37 -18.94 27.42
C TRP A 316 -14.41 -20.11 27.14
N TYR A 317 -13.09 -19.89 27.17
CA TYR A 317 -12.08 -20.94 26.93
C TYR A 317 -11.73 -21.81 28.15
N ALA A 318 -12.38 -21.62 29.30
CA ALA A 318 -12.37 -22.55 30.44
C ALA A 318 -10.97 -23.03 30.91
N GLY A 319 -9.97 -22.14 30.94
CA GLY A 319 -8.61 -22.43 31.37
C GLY A 319 -7.61 -22.77 30.25
N THR A 320 -8.06 -23.05 29.03
CA THR A 320 -7.21 -23.53 27.91
C THR A 320 -6.29 -22.50 27.25
N VAL A 321 -6.49 -21.19 27.45
CA VAL A 321 -5.65 -20.15 26.82
C VAL A 321 -4.39 -19.89 27.66
N SER A 322 -3.21 -20.02 27.04
CA SER A 322 -1.93 -19.78 27.71
C SER A 322 -1.52 -18.29 27.72
N LEU A 323 -0.48 -17.96 28.49
CA LEU A 323 0.14 -16.62 28.46
C LEU A 323 0.77 -16.30 27.10
N ASN A 324 1.12 -17.31 26.31
CA ASN A 324 1.70 -17.15 24.97
C ASN A 324 0.65 -16.89 23.87
N MET A 325 -0.62 -16.91 24.23
CA MET A 325 -1.73 -16.52 23.37
C MET A 325 -2.27 -15.14 23.75
N ILE A 326 -2.94 -14.48 22.82
CA ILE A 326 -3.70 -13.24 23.03
C ILE A 326 -5.05 -13.36 22.31
N CYS A 327 -6.13 -12.94 22.99
CA CYS A 327 -7.48 -12.99 22.43
C CYS A 327 -7.84 -11.64 21.82
N ALA A 328 -8.38 -11.63 20.59
CA ALA A 328 -8.83 -10.41 19.94
C ALA A 328 -10.09 -10.64 19.09
N GLY A 329 -11.00 -9.67 19.09
CA GLY A 329 -12.26 -9.75 18.37
C GLY A 329 -13.29 -8.80 18.96
N SER A 330 -14.48 -9.32 19.25
CA SER A 330 -15.52 -8.63 20.03
C SER A 330 -16.17 -9.62 21.01
N GLU A 331 -16.42 -9.18 22.24
CA GLU A 331 -17.04 -10.01 23.29
C GLU A 331 -18.45 -10.48 22.87
N SER A 332 -19.16 -9.65 22.10
CA SER A 332 -20.46 -9.94 21.47
C SER A 332 -20.37 -10.71 20.14
N GLY A 333 -19.19 -11.20 19.75
CA GLY A 333 -18.97 -11.86 18.45
C GLY A 333 -19.10 -10.90 17.27
N HIS A 334 -19.50 -11.41 16.11
CA HIS A 334 -19.66 -10.70 14.82
C HIS A 334 -18.35 -10.21 14.15
N VAL A 335 -17.33 -9.83 14.92
CA VAL A 335 -16.03 -9.34 14.40
C VAL A 335 -14.89 -10.21 14.90
N ASP A 336 -14.24 -10.91 13.97
CA ASP A 336 -13.18 -11.89 14.22
C ASP A 336 -12.44 -12.24 12.92
N SER A 337 -11.30 -12.89 13.05
CA SER A 337 -10.63 -13.66 11.99
C SER A 337 -11.41 -14.92 11.62
N CYS A 338 -11.13 -15.53 10.46
CA CYS A 338 -11.77 -16.78 10.07
C CYS A 338 -10.91 -17.66 9.13
N GLN A 339 -11.51 -18.71 8.56
CA GLN A 339 -10.85 -19.63 7.63
C GLN A 339 -10.24 -18.86 6.44
N GLY A 340 -8.91 -18.88 6.34
CA GLY A 340 -8.12 -18.13 5.34
C GLY A 340 -7.38 -16.91 5.90
N ASP A 341 -7.66 -16.47 7.13
CA ASP A 341 -6.90 -15.41 7.81
C ASP A 341 -5.77 -15.96 8.70
N SER A 342 -5.72 -17.30 8.89
CA SER A 342 -4.65 -18.05 9.55
C SER A 342 -3.25 -17.56 9.16
N GLY A 343 -2.36 -17.39 10.14
CA GLY A 343 -1.03 -16.80 9.94
C GLY A 343 -1.01 -15.30 9.70
N GLY A 344 -2.16 -14.65 9.53
CA GLY A 344 -2.31 -13.22 9.28
C GLY A 344 -1.99 -12.33 10.48
N PRO A 345 -1.75 -11.03 10.24
CA PRO A 345 -1.32 -10.12 11.28
C PRO A 345 -2.49 -9.59 12.12
N LEU A 346 -2.35 -9.65 13.44
CA LEU A 346 -3.03 -8.77 14.39
C LEU A 346 -2.08 -7.61 14.71
N VAL A 347 -2.43 -6.40 14.29
CA VAL A 347 -1.63 -5.18 14.51
C VAL A 347 -2.34 -4.20 15.43
N CYS A 348 -1.58 -3.43 16.21
CA CYS A 348 -2.11 -2.30 16.96
C CYS A 348 -1.32 -1.03 16.66
N TYR A 349 -2.00 0.11 16.57
CA TYR A 349 -1.37 1.41 16.39
C TYR A 349 -0.92 2.00 17.74
N PHE A 350 0.25 2.64 17.75
CA PHE A 350 0.80 3.34 18.90
C PHE A 350 1.03 4.81 18.52
N PRO A 351 0.11 5.72 18.89
CA PRO A 351 0.18 7.14 18.51
C PRO A 351 1.50 7.82 18.92
N ASP A 352 2.00 7.51 20.12
CA ASP A 352 3.23 8.09 20.67
C ASP A 352 4.49 7.76 19.83
N ALA A 353 4.46 6.65 19.07
CA ALA A 353 5.51 6.24 18.13
C ALA A 353 5.14 6.50 16.65
N ASN A 354 3.91 6.94 16.39
CA ASN A 354 3.26 7.00 15.08
C ASN A 354 3.44 5.72 14.22
N LYS A 355 3.37 4.54 14.86
CA LYS A 355 3.70 3.25 14.22
C LYS A 355 2.74 2.12 14.61
N TYR A 356 2.54 1.21 13.68
CA TYR A 356 1.84 -0.06 13.88
C TYR A 356 2.82 -1.16 14.30
N TYR A 357 2.40 -2.00 15.25
CA TYR A 357 3.19 -3.13 15.76
C TYR A 357 2.42 -4.45 15.60
N LEU A 358 3.13 -5.53 15.23
CA LEU A 358 2.59 -6.87 15.11
C LEU A 358 2.42 -7.48 16.51
N ILE A 359 1.23 -7.35 17.07
CA ILE A 359 0.88 -7.84 18.41
C ILE A 359 0.56 -9.33 18.40
N GLY A 360 0.01 -9.85 17.30
CA GLY A 360 -0.30 -11.26 17.18
C GLY A 360 -0.28 -11.83 15.77
N ILE A 361 -0.37 -13.15 15.72
CA ILE A 361 -0.46 -13.96 14.50
C ILE A 361 -1.73 -14.82 14.61
N THR A 362 -2.64 -14.75 13.64
CA THR A 362 -3.90 -15.50 13.65
C THR A 362 -3.64 -17.01 13.76
N SER A 363 -4.13 -17.66 14.82
CA SER A 363 -3.89 -19.07 15.12
C SER A 363 -5.16 -19.92 15.01
N SER A 364 -6.09 -19.76 15.94
CA SER A 364 -7.19 -20.71 16.15
C SER A 364 -8.42 -20.03 16.79
N GLY A 365 -9.55 -20.74 16.88
CA GLY A 365 -10.79 -20.19 17.43
C GLY A 365 -11.94 -21.20 17.45
N PHE A 366 -12.89 -21.04 18.36
CA PHE A 366 -14.09 -21.90 18.42
C PHE A 366 -15.17 -21.43 17.43
N GLY A 367 -14.89 -21.59 16.13
CA GLY A 367 -15.69 -21.03 15.04
C GLY A 367 -15.08 -19.73 14.52
N CYS A 368 -15.91 -18.78 14.10
CA CYS A 368 -15.51 -17.41 13.80
C CYS A 368 -16.58 -16.44 14.30
N GLY A 369 -16.19 -15.42 15.07
CA GLY A 369 -17.09 -14.33 15.47
C GLY A 369 -18.28 -14.78 16.32
N ARG A 370 -18.11 -15.81 17.15
CA ARG A 370 -19.14 -16.22 18.12
C ARG A 370 -19.01 -15.39 19.41
N PRO A 371 -20.13 -15.02 20.07
CA PRO A 371 -20.07 -14.39 21.40
C PRO A 371 -19.29 -15.25 22.39
N LYS A 372 -18.51 -14.64 23.28
CA LYS A 372 -17.58 -15.30 24.23
C LYS A 372 -16.44 -16.14 23.61
N PHE A 373 -16.33 -16.23 22.28
CA PHE A 373 -15.28 -16.99 21.62
C PHE A 373 -14.57 -16.14 20.54
N PRO A 374 -13.77 -15.14 20.96
CA PRO A 374 -12.89 -14.40 20.05
C PRO A 374 -11.76 -15.28 19.51
N GLY A 375 -11.18 -14.91 18.37
CA GLY A 375 -9.98 -15.56 17.83
C GLY A 375 -8.81 -15.54 18.82
N LEU A 376 -8.06 -16.64 18.82
CA LEU A 376 -6.79 -16.80 19.50
C LEU A 376 -5.66 -16.50 18.52
N TYR A 377 -4.72 -15.67 18.98
CA TYR A 377 -3.55 -15.26 18.22
C TYR A 377 -2.30 -15.59 19.03
N VAL A 378 -1.22 -15.97 18.35
CA VAL A 378 0.09 -16.10 18.99
C VAL A 378 0.53 -14.73 19.51
N ARG A 379 0.88 -14.61 20.78
CA ARG A 379 1.43 -13.37 21.36
C ARG A 379 2.89 -13.20 20.95
N THR A 380 3.14 -12.38 19.92
CA THR A 380 4.50 -12.18 19.36
C THR A 380 5.53 -11.72 20.39
N ALA A 381 5.09 -11.02 21.44
CA ALA A 381 5.92 -10.62 22.58
C ALA A 381 6.64 -11.80 23.25
N SER A 382 5.97 -12.94 23.48
CA SER A 382 6.57 -14.13 24.08
C SER A 382 7.67 -14.71 23.19
N TYR A 383 7.42 -14.75 21.88
CA TYR A 383 8.34 -15.31 20.88
C TYR A 383 9.42 -14.34 20.44
N ARG A 384 9.52 -13.15 21.04
CA ARG A 384 10.48 -12.10 20.66
C ARG A 384 11.91 -12.63 20.53
N ASN A 385 12.40 -13.38 21.51
CA ASN A 385 13.77 -13.91 21.51
C ASN A 385 13.98 -14.95 20.40
N TRP A 386 13.00 -15.85 20.20
CA TRP A 386 12.99 -16.82 19.10
C TRP A 386 13.02 -16.12 17.74
N ILE A 387 12.13 -15.16 17.49
CA ILE A 387 12.08 -14.40 16.24
C ILE A 387 13.43 -13.72 15.98
N TYR A 388 13.95 -12.96 16.96
CA TYR A 388 15.22 -12.25 16.82
C TYR A 388 16.39 -13.19 16.53
N SER A 389 16.46 -14.38 17.14
CA SER A 389 17.54 -15.35 16.88
C SER A 389 17.68 -15.77 15.41
N TYR A 390 16.61 -15.67 14.61
CA TYR A 390 16.60 -16.01 13.18
C TYR A 390 16.60 -14.79 12.24
N ILE A 391 16.36 -13.57 12.75
CA ILE A 391 16.38 -12.34 11.93
C ILE A 391 17.54 -11.39 12.23
N SER A 392 18.16 -11.47 13.41
CA SER A 392 19.46 -10.84 13.62
C SER A 392 20.49 -11.59 12.79
N ASN A 393 21.22 -10.90 11.92
CA ASN A 393 22.42 -11.49 11.34
C ASN A 393 23.37 -11.83 12.49
N LYS A 394 23.86 -13.08 12.54
CA LYS A 394 25.10 -13.40 13.27
C LYS A 394 26.28 -12.79 12.50
N THR A 395 26.41 -11.47 12.55
CA THR A 395 27.56 -10.75 11.99
C THR A 395 28.79 -11.07 12.82
N ASN A 396 29.62 -11.97 12.31
CA ASN A 396 31.02 -12.16 12.65
C ASN A 396 31.38 -11.96 14.13
N THR A 397 30.98 -12.91 14.98
CA THR A 397 31.99 -13.41 15.94
C THR A 397 33.06 -14.10 15.08
N ALA A 398 34.05 -13.33 14.64
CA ALA A 398 35.27 -13.90 14.13
C ALA A 398 35.87 -14.78 15.23
N PHE A 399 36.34 -15.97 14.87
CA PHE A 399 37.31 -16.65 15.71
C PHE A 399 38.58 -15.80 15.68
N LEU A 400 38.80 -15.03 16.75
CA LEU A 400 40.14 -14.53 17.06
C LEU A 400 40.96 -15.72 17.58
N GLU A 401 42.19 -15.80 17.11
CA GLU A 401 43.07 -16.94 17.31
C GLU A 401 43.67 -16.97 18.72
N THR A 402 43.68 -18.17 19.33
CA THR A 402 44.80 -18.72 20.12
C THR A 402 44.76 -20.24 19.99
#